data_AF-A0A960SH22-F1
#
_entry.id   AF-A0A960SH22-F1
#
_cell.length_a   1.000
_cell.length_b   1.000
_cell.length_c   1.000
_cell.angle_alpha   90.00
_cell.angle_beta   90.00
_cell.angle_gamma   90.00
#
_symmetry.space_group_name_H-M   'P 1'
#
loop_
_entity.id
_entity.type
_entity.pdbx_description
1 polymer ?
#
loop_
_entity_poly.entity_id
_entity_poly.type
_entity_poly.pdbx_seq_one_letter_code
_entity_poly.pdbx_strand_id
1 'polypeptide(L)'
;FDPYRQAIPSNRDILLPDDDYNLILDGMESAATDGTAKFIKVAGVRIAAKTGTAQVQTPEGMTHLAWAICFAPIEDPEIAIAVLVEGERGDSLGGGMTSVPIAQPILQRFFEKMGHIAAR
;
A
#
# COMPACT_ATOMS: atom_id res chain seq x y z
N PHE A 1 -15.44 -14.31 -14.11
CA PHE A 1 -16.38 -14.14 -13.00
C PHE A 1 -15.56 -14.30 -11.74
N ASP A 2 -15.24 -13.21 -11.04
CA ASP A 2 -14.49 -13.26 -9.78
C ASP A 2 -15.49 -13.22 -8.63
N PRO A 3 -15.71 -14.33 -7.90
CA PRO A 3 -16.69 -14.40 -6.82
C PRO A 3 -16.27 -13.58 -5.59
N TYR A 4 -15.04 -13.04 -5.55
CA TYR A 4 -14.52 -12.22 -4.47
C TYR A 4 -14.40 -10.74 -4.83
N ARG A 5 -14.70 -10.35 -6.08
CA ARG A 5 -14.71 -8.94 -6.51
C ARG A 5 -15.93 -8.26 -5.90
N GLN A 6 -15.78 -7.76 -4.69
CA GLN A 6 -16.72 -6.81 -4.11
C GLN A 6 -16.73 -5.54 -4.95
N ALA A 7 -17.87 -4.87 -5.02
CA ALA A 7 -17.92 -3.53 -5.57
C ALA A 7 -16.93 -2.67 -4.77
N ILE A 8 -16.00 -2.01 -5.48
CA ILE A 8 -15.13 -1.02 -4.86
C ILE A 8 -16.06 0.08 -4.34
N PRO A 9 -16.03 0.38 -3.03
CA PRO A 9 -16.86 1.46 -2.49
C PRO A 9 -16.61 2.73 -3.29
N SER A 10 -17.67 3.31 -3.82
CA SER A 10 -17.58 4.63 -4.42
C SER A 10 -17.30 5.65 -3.33
N ASN A 11 -16.75 6.80 -3.71
CA ASN A 11 -16.59 7.93 -2.80
C ASN A 11 -17.90 8.34 -2.10
N ARG A 12 -19.05 8.12 -2.77
CA ARG A 12 -20.39 8.32 -2.18
C ARG A 12 -20.70 7.37 -1.04
N ASP A 13 -20.15 6.15 -1.05
CA ASP A 13 -20.37 5.15 0.00
C ASP A 13 -19.63 5.50 1.29
N ILE A 14 -18.53 6.26 1.19
CA ILE A 14 -17.75 6.75 2.34
C ILE A 14 -18.03 8.21 2.69
N LEU A 15 -19.06 8.81 2.07
CA LEU A 15 -19.54 10.17 2.33
C LEU A 15 -18.46 11.26 2.14
N LEU A 16 -17.52 11.04 1.21
CA LEU A 16 -16.51 12.05 0.86
C LEU A 16 -16.93 12.80 -0.42
N PRO A 17 -16.84 14.15 -0.43
CA PRO A 17 -16.92 14.93 -1.66
C PRO A 17 -15.88 14.46 -2.68
N ASP A 18 -16.22 14.54 -3.97
CA ASP A 18 -15.33 14.12 -5.06
C ASP A 18 -13.95 14.79 -4.96
N ASP A 19 -13.90 16.10 -4.66
CA ASP A 19 -12.65 16.86 -4.54
C ASP A 19 -11.76 16.35 -3.39
N ASP A 20 -12.35 16.05 -2.23
CA ASP A 20 -11.62 15.54 -1.07
C ASP A 20 -11.10 14.12 -1.32
N TYR A 21 -11.92 13.29 -1.96
CA TYR A 21 -11.53 11.93 -2.36
C TYR A 21 -10.36 11.95 -3.33
N ASN A 22 -10.43 12.79 -4.36
CA ASN A 22 -9.36 12.95 -5.34
C ASN A 22 -8.08 13.48 -4.70
N LEU A 23 -8.19 14.45 -3.77
CA LEU A 23 -7.04 14.97 -3.03
C LEU A 23 -6.34 13.89 -2.20
N ILE A 24 -7.11 12.98 -1.60
CA ILE A 24 -6.55 11.83 -0.87
C ILE A 24 -5.81 10.90 -1.84
N LEU A 25 -6.40 10.58 -2.98
CA LEU A 25 -5.77 9.73 -4.00
C LEU A 25 -4.46 10.34 -4.52
N ASP A 26 -4.45 11.63 -4.84
CA ASP A 26 -3.26 12.36 -5.29
C ASP A 26 -2.16 12.31 -4.22
N GLY A 27 -2.52 12.48 -2.94
CA GLY A 27 -1.59 12.35 -1.83
C GLY A 27 -1.01 10.94 -1.68
N MET A 28 -1.84 9.91 -1.85
CA MET A 28 -1.39 8.51 -1.81
C MET A 28 -0.51 8.13 -3.01
N GLU A 29 -0.81 8.64 -4.20
CA GLU A 29 0.02 8.46 -5.39
C GLU A 29 1.37 9.17 -5.21
N SER A 30 1.36 10.43 -4.75
CA SER A 30 2.58 11.19 -4.47
C SER A 30 3.48 10.49 -3.45
N ALA A 31 2.89 9.86 -2.43
CA ALA A 31 3.64 9.06 -1.47
C ALA A 31 4.35 7.85 -2.13
N ALA A 32 3.74 7.26 -3.17
CA ALA A 32 4.27 6.13 -3.95
C ALA A 32 5.24 6.55 -5.06
N THR A 33 5.14 7.79 -5.58
CA THR A 33 6.07 8.30 -6.59
C THR A 33 7.33 8.88 -5.95
N ASP A 34 7.18 9.78 -4.99
CA ASP A 34 8.29 10.61 -4.51
C ASP A 34 8.41 10.65 -2.99
N GLY A 35 7.39 10.15 -2.28
CA GLY A 35 7.37 10.14 -0.83
C GLY A 35 7.95 8.88 -0.18
N THR A 36 7.47 8.63 1.04
CA THR A 36 7.94 7.55 1.92
C THR A 36 7.70 6.13 1.37
N ALA A 37 6.77 5.97 0.43
CA ALA A 37 6.42 4.68 -0.17
C ALA A 37 7.08 4.46 -1.54
N LYS A 38 8.02 5.32 -1.96
CA LYS A 38 8.62 5.31 -3.30
C LYS A 38 9.19 3.99 -3.81
N PHE A 39 9.49 3.05 -2.92
CA PHE A 39 9.97 1.71 -3.27
C PHE A 39 8.85 0.75 -3.69
N ILE A 40 7.58 1.16 -3.64
CA ILE A 40 6.42 0.34 -4.05
C ILE A 40 6.26 0.27 -5.59
N LYS A 41 7.01 1.09 -6.34
CA LYS A 41 6.84 1.28 -7.79
C LYS A 41 6.85 -0.03 -8.58
N VAL A 42 5.91 -0.13 -9.49
CA VAL A 42 5.82 -1.14 -10.55
C VAL A 42 5.70 -0.38 -11.87
N ALA A 43 6.59 -0.66 -12.83
CA ALA A 43 6.61 0.08 -14.09
C ALA A 43 5.29 -0.12 -14.86
N GLY A 44 4.67 0.97 -15.32
CA GLY A 44 3.40 0.93 -16.06
C GLY A 44 2.15 0.79 -15.18
N VAL A 45 2.27 0.82 -13.85
CA VAL A 45 1.13 0.72 -12.94
C VAL A 45 1.11 1.94 -12.02
N ARG A 46 -0.02 2.67 -11.98
CA ARG A 46 -0.26 3.73 -10.99
C ARG A 46 -0.67 3.10 -9.67
N ILE A 47 -0.03 3.50 -8.58
CA ILE A 47 -0.18 2.88 -7.26
C ILE A 47 -0.47 3.96 -6.24
N ALA A 48 -1.55 3.78 -5.49
CA ALA A 48 -1.82 4.57 -4.29
C ALA A 48 -1.23 3.82 -3.09
N ALA A 49 -0.37 4.48 -2.29
CA ALA A 49 0.23 3.84 -1.13
C ALA A 49 0.37 4.77 0.07
N LYS A 50 0.37 4.18 1.26
CA LYS A 50 0.72 4.86 2.50
C LYS A 50 1.57 3.95 3.38
N THR A 51 2.53 4.57 4.08
CA THR A 51 3.34 3.89 5.10
C THR A 51 3.08 4.49 6.47
N GLY A 52 3.34 3.68 7.50
CA GLY A 52 3.29 4.08 8.90
C GLY A 52 4.35 3.35 9.71
N THR A 53 4.77 3.99 10.80
CA THR A 53 5.56 3.38 11.87
C THR A 53 4.88 3.74 13.17
N ALA A 54 4.46 2.74 13.94
CA ALA A 54 3.92 2.94 15.27
C ALA A 54 4.89 2.42 16.31
N GLN A 55 5.01 3.11 17.45
CA GLN A 55 5.73 2.62 18.62
C GLN A 55 4.76 1.86 19.52
N VAL A 56 5.16 0.69 20.00
CA VAL A 56 4.31 -0.18 20.84
C VAL A 56 5.10 -0.63 22.06
N GLN A 57 4.45 -0.58 23.23
CA GLN A 57 4.99 -1.15 24.46
C GLN A 57 4.55 -2.62 24.56
N THR A 58 5.51 -3.54 24.62
CA THR A 58 5.28 -4.97 24.90
C THR A 58 5.80 -5.32 26.29
N PRO A 59 5.49 -6.52 26.84
CA PRO A 59 6.09 -7.01 28.07
C PRO A 59 7.63 -7.07 28.03
N GLU A 60 8.21 -7.27 26.85
CA GLU A 60 9.66 -7.37 26.61
C GLU A 60 10.32 -6.00 26.44
N GLY A 61 9.55 -4.95 26.12
CA GLY A 61 10.02 -3.57 26.03
C GLY A 61 9.33 -2.77 24.93
N MET A 62 9.86 -1.57 24.63
CA MET A 62 9.39 -0.78 23.48
C MET A 62 9.88 -1.40 22.17
N THR A 63 8.97 -1.49 21.20
CA THR A 63 9.22 -1.94 19.83
C THR A 63 8.47 -1.08 18.81
N HIS A 64 8.60 -1.40 17.52
CA HIS A 64 7.95 -0.74 16.40
C HIS A 64 7.08 -1.70 15.59
N LEU A 65 5.95 -1.19 15.10
CA LEU A 65 5.18 -1.80 14.02
C LEU A 65 5.41 -1.02 12.73
N ALA A 66 5.85 -1.69 11.68
CA ALA A 66 6.00 -1.12 10.35
C ALA A 66 4.81 -1.49 9.47
N TRP A 67 4.16 -0.49 8.88
CA TRP A 67 2.96 -0.65 8.06
C TRP A 67 3.18 -0.16 6.64
N ALA A 68 2.65 -0.90 5.67
CA ALA A 68 2.39 -0.41 4.32
C ALA A 68 0.99 -0.86 3.89
N ILE A 69 0.21 0.07 3.32
CA ILE A 69 -1.06 -0.23 2.65
C ILE A 69 -0.97 0.36 1.25
N CYS A 70 -1.42 -0.40 0.26
CA CYS A 70 -1.48 0.07 -1.12
C CYS A 70 -2.60 -0.62 -1.89
N PHE A 71 -3.04 0.03 -2.97
CA PHE A 71 -3.88 -0.58 -3.98
C PHE A 71 -3.49 -0.10 -5.38
N ALA A 72 -3.83 -0.90 -6.38
CA ALA A 72 -3.50 -0.62 -7.77
C ALA A 72 -4.39 -1.42 -8.75
N PRO A 73 -4.53 -0.95 -10.01
CA PRO A 73 -4.24 0.42 -10.47
C PRO A 73 -5.12 1.47 -9.77
N ILE A 74 -4.78 2.76 -9.82
CA ILE A 74 -5.61 3.79 -9.17
C ILE A 74 -6.96 3.94 -9.89
N GLU A 75 -6.93 3.86 -11.22
CA GLU A 75 -8.06 4.09 -12.12
C GLU A 75 -9.13 2.99 -12.13
N ASP A 76 -8.74 1.72 -11.94
CA ASP A 76 -9.63 0.57 -11.73
C ASP A 76 -8.96 -0.42 -10.77
N PRO A 77 -9.04 -0.22 -9.44
CA PRO A 77 -8.32 -1.04 -8.48
C PRO A 77 -8.64 -2.54 -8.60
N GLU A 78 -7.61 -3.36 -8.79
CA GLU A 78 -7.74 -4.81 -8.93
C GLU A 78 -7.20 -5.57 -7.71
N ILE A 79 -6.28 -4.97 -6.95
CA ILE A 79 -5.68 -5.56 -5.76
C ILE A 79 -5.43 -4.50 -4.70
N ALA A 80 -5.65 -4.87 -3.44
CA ALA A 80 -5.22 -4.11 -2.27
C ALA A 80 -4.34 -5.01 -1.38
N ILE A 81 -3.27 -4.44 -0.83
CA ILE A 81 -2.30 -5.13 0.02
C ILE A 81 -2.09 -4.33 1.30
N ALA A 82 -2.17 -5.01 2.44
CA ALA A 82 -1.69 -4.52 3.72
C ALA A 82 -0.55 -5.41 4.22
N VAL A 83 0.58 -4.80 4.54
CA VAL A 83 1.73 -5.47 5.15
C VAL A 83 1.97 -4.84 6.51
N LEU A 84 1.98 -5.68 7.54
CA LEU A 84 2.38 -5.35 8.90
C LEU A 84 3.60 -6.19 9.27
N VAL A 85 4.65 -5.54 9.77
CA VAL A 85 5.81 -6.20 10.36
C VAL A 85 5.92 -5.74 11.81
N GLU A 86 5.91 -6.70 12.71
CA GLU A 86 6.16 -6.50 14.13
C GLU A 86 7.66 -6.65 14.40
N GLY A 87 8.26 -5.64 15.02
CA GLY A 87 9.66 -5.67 15.43
C GLY A 87 9.84 -6.28 16.81
N GLU A 88 11.09 -6.55 17.16
CA GLU A 88 11.49 -7.02 18.49
C GLU A 88 12.02 -5.87 19.36
N ARG A 89 12.22 -6.16 20.65
CA ARG A 89 12.77 -5.18 21.59
C ARG A 89 14.09 -4.60 21.08
N GLY A 90 14.14 -3.28 20.95
CA GLY A 90 15.34 -2.56 20.52
C GLY A 90 15.47 -2.39 19.01
N ASP A 91 14.54 -2.93 18.22
CA ASP A 91 14.45 -2.65 16.80
C ASP A 91 14.03 -1.20 16.53
N SER A 92 14.39 -0.71 15.35
CA SER A 92 13.92 0.58 14.81
C SER A 92 13.44 0.37 13.38
N LEU A 93 12.17 -0.05 13.24
CA LEU A 93 11.56 -0.36 11.94
C LEU A 93 10.82 0.84 11.33
N GLY A 94 10.88 0.93 9.99
CA GLY A 94 10.25 1.98 9.21
C GLY A 94 9.29 1.39 8.18
N GLY A 95 8.01 1.81 8.13
CA GLY A 95 7.06 1.29 7.13
C GLY A 95 7.58 1.33 5.69
N GLY A 96 8.22 2.44 5.30
CA GLY A 96 8.81 2.60 3.96
C GLY A 96 10.04 1.73 3.67
N MET A 97 10.81 1.34 4.69
CA MET A 97 12.03 0.54 4.51
C MET A 97 11.83 -0.95 4.83
N THR A 98 10.78 -1.29 5.58
CA THR A 98 10.52 -2.65 6.06
C THR A 98 9.32 -3.26 5.34
N SER A 99 8.18 -2.58 5.34
CA SER A 99 6.92 -3.17 4.83
C SER A 99 6.74 -2.98 3.32
N VAL A 100 7.22 -1.86 2.76
CA VAL A 100 7.14 -1.59 1.31
C VAL A 100 7.92 -2.61 0.46
N PRO A 101 9.16 -3.00 0.81
CA PRO A 101 9.90 -4.03 0.06
C PRO A 101 9.23 -5.41 0.06
N ILE A 102 8.31 -5.67 0.98
CA ILE A 102 7.51 -6.90 1.01
C ILE A 102 6.31 -6.76 0.07
N ALA A 103 5.62 -5.61 0.08
CA ALA A 103 4.45 -5.38 -0.75
C ALA A 103 4.77 -5.28 -2.25
N GLN A 104 5.90 -4.65 -2.61
CA GLN A 104 6.28 -4.40 -4.01
C GLN A 104 6.37 -5.68 -4.87
N PRO A 105 7.10 -6.74 -4.47
CA PRO A 105 7.20 -7.95 -5.29
C PRO A 105 5.86 -8.67 -5.44
N ILE A 106 4.96 -8.55 -4.45
CA ILE A 106 3.60 -9.12 -4.55
C ILE A 106 2.81 -8.40 -5.64
N LEU A 107 2.81 -7.05 -5.64
CA LEU A 107 2.17 -6.26 -6.70
C LEU A 107 2.77 -6.58 -8.07
N GLN A 108 4.10 -6.52 -8.18
CA GLN A 108 4.81 -6.83 -9.43
C GLN A 108 4.37 -8.19 -9.97
N ARG A 109 4.39 -9.22 -9.13
CA ARG A 109 4.03 -10.58 -9.55
C ARG A 109 2.55 -10.71 -9.93
N PHE A 110 1.67 -10.00 -9.23
CA PHE A 110 0.24 -9.96 -9.55
C PHE A 110 0.02 -9.40 -10.97
N PHE A 111 0.57 -8.22 -11.28
CA PHE A 111 0.39 -7.57 -12.57
C PHE A 111 1.04 -8.34 -13.74
N GLU A 112 2.16 -9.02 -13.50
CA GLU A 112 2.75 -9.94 -14.49
C GLU A 112 1.81 -11.11 -14.80
N LYS A 113 1.21 -11.72 -13.77
CA LYS A 113 0.31 -12.87 -13.94
C LYS A 113 -0.99 -12.48 -14.65
N MET A 114 -1.46 -11.26 -14.43
CA MET A 114 -2.65 -10.72 -15.09
C MET A 114 -2.40 -10.26 -16.53
N GLY A 115 -1.14 -10.23 -16.98
CA GLY A 115 -0.77 -9.79 -18.34
C GLY A 115 -0.78 -8.28 -18.52
N HIS A 116 -0.89 -7.51 -17.44
CA HIS A 116 -0.86 -6.05 -17.45
C HIS A 116 0.55 -5.51 -17.73
N ILE A 117 1.58 -6.27 -17.34
CA ILE A 117 3.00 -5.96 -17.58
C ILE A 117 3.76 -7.21 -18.01
N ALA A 118 4.89 -7.02 -18.70
CA ALA A 118 5.77 -8.14 -19.07
C ALA A 118 6.39 -8.80 -17.83
N ALA A 119 6.46 -10.13 -17.84
CA ALA A 119 7.23 -10.88 -16.84
C ALA A 119 8.72 -10.55 -16.94
N ARG A 120 9.37 -10.41 -15.79
CA ARG A 120 10.83 -10.27 -15.70
C ARG A 120 11.56 -11.60 -15.87
#